data_AF-A0A2N3FUV4-F1
#
_entry.id   AF-A0A2N3FUV4-F1
#
_cell.length_a   1.000
_cell.length_b   1.000
_cell.length_c   1.000
_cell.angle_alpha   90.00
_cell.angle_beta   90.00
_cell.angle_gamma   90.00
#
_symmetry.space_group_name_H-M   'P 1'
#
loop_
_entity.id
_entity.type
_entity.pdbx_description
1 polymer ?
#
loop_
_entity_poly.entity_id
_entity_poly.type
_entity_poly.pdbx_seq_one_letter_code
_entity_poly.pdbx_strand_id
1 'polypeptide(L)'
;MKIQRIDPMGGGQVHALGMKYVERDEVVDVPEDAAALLLIQTENWRLPDKAPKKDEDFLSKLLADHHRSLLIGSGLSPEPQPAADPTGEGDQA
;
A
#
# COMPACT_ATOMS: atom_id res chain seq x y z
N MET A 1 1.10 -14.04 8.11
CA MET A 1 0.01 -13.06 7.93
C MET A 1 -1.02 -13.66 7.02
N LYS A 2 -2.31 -13.51 7.32
CA LYS A 2 -3.37 -14.05 6.47
C LYS A 2 -3.82 -13.01 5.45
N ILE A 3 -3.80 -13.39 4.17
CA ILE A 3 -4.28 -12.57 3.06
C ILE A 3 -5.26 -13.38 2.21
N GLN A 4 -6.24 -12.72 1.62
CA GLN A 4 -7.26 -13.32 0.78
C GLN A 4 -7.03 -12.94 -0.69
N ARG A 5 -7.09 -13.94 -1.58
CA ARG A 5 -7.11 -13.69 -3.02
C ARG A 5 -8.49 -13.18 -3.44
N ILE A 6 -8.53 -12.05 -4.13
CA ILE A 6 -9.76 -11.45 -4.67
C ILE A 6 -9.70 -11.19 -6.17
N ASP A 7 -8.66 -11.70 -6.83
CA ASP A 7 -8.43 -11.57 -8.27
C ASP A 7 -9.73 -11.84 -9.07
N PRO A 8 -10.23 -10.84 -9.82
CA PRO A 8 -11.47 -10.96 -10.57
C PRO A 8 -11.39 -12.00 -11.68
N MET A 9 -10.18 -12.36 -12.14
CA MET A 9 -9.94 -13.39 -13.14
C MET A 9 -9.99 -14.81 -12.58
N GLY A 10 -10.07 -14.99 -11.25
CA GLY A 10 -10.18 -16.28 -10.60
C GLY A 10 -8.88 -16.77 -9.94
N GLY A 11 -8.75 -18.09 -9.82
CA GLY A 11 -7.54 -18.71 -9.28
C GLY A 11 -6.34 -18.63 -10.23
N GLY A 12 -5.13 -18.77 -9.68
CA GLY A 12 -3.91 -18.67 -10.49
C GLY A 12 -2.62 -18.95 -9.72
N GLN A 13 -1.51 -19.11 -10.45
CA GLN A 13 -0.19 -19.33 -9.86
C GLN A 13 0.38 -18.03 -9.29
N VAL A 14 0.90 -18.09 -8.06
CA VAL A 14 1.40 -16.94 -7.32
C VAL A 14 2.90 -17.05 -7.15
N HIS A 15 3.66 -16.20 -7.84
CA HIS A 15 5.12 -16.25 -7.84
C HIS A 15 5.72 -16.05 -6.44
N ALA A 16 5.20 -15.09 -5.68
CA ALA A 16 5.64 -14.83 -4.29
C ALA A 16 5.44 -16.02 -3.34
N LEU A 17 4.63 -17.01 -3.75
CA LEU A 17 4.36 -18.25 -3.01
C LEU A 17 5.00 -19.47 -3.68
N GLY A 18 6.08 -19.28 -4.43
CA GLY A 18 6.79 -20.37 -5.11
C GLY A 18 5.95 -21.03 -6.21
N MET A 19 5.18 -20.23 -6.95
CA MET A 19 4.26 -20.71 -8.00
C MET A 19 3.09 -21.56 -7.48
N LYS A 20 2.77 -21.49 -6.18
CA LYS A 20 1.56 -22.11 -5.63
C LYS A 20 0.32 -21.60 -6.36
N TYR A 21 -0.56 -22.53 -6.76
CA TYR A 21 -1.90 -22.18 -7.24
C TYR A 21 -2.79 -21.81 -6.06
N VAL A 22 -3.44 -20.65 -6.13
CA VAL A 22 -4.34 -20.12 -5.09
C VAL A 22 -5.67 -19.78 -5.72
N GLU A 23 -6.75 -20.34 -5.19
CA GLU A 23 -8.12 -20.12 -5.66
C GLU A 23 -8.62 -18.71 -5.29
N ARG A 24 -9.62 -18.22 -6.03
CA ARG A 24 -10.34 -17.00 -5.63
C ARG A 24 -11.01 -17.23 -4.27
N ASP A 25 -10.98 -16.21 -3.43
CA ASP A 25 -11.45 -16.19 -2.04
C ASP A 25 -10.66 -17.08 -1.07
N GLU A 26 -9.64 -17.82 -1.53
CA GLU A 26 -8.73 -18.58 -0.66
C GLU A 26 -7.96 -17.61 0.26
N VAL A 27 -7.97 -17.92 1.56
CA VAL A 27 -7.16 -17.24 2.56
C VAL A 27 -5.91 -18.05 2.80
N VAL A 28 -4.75 -17.45 2.55
CA VAL A 28 -3.45 -18.07 2.72
C VAL A 28 -2.66 -17.40 3.83
N ASP A 29 -1.92 -18.19 4.60
CA ASP A 29 -0.95 -17.66 5.55
C ASP A 29 0.40 -17.54 4.85
N VAL A 30 0.96 -16.33 4.87
CA VAL A 30 2.18 -15.99 4.15
C VAL A 30 3.13 -15.19 5.03
N PRO A 31 4.44 -15.27 4.79
CA PRO A 31 5.42 -14.35 5.38
C PRO A 31 5.08 -12.87 5.11
N GLU A 32 5.48 -11.95 6.01
CA GLU A 32 5.14 -10.52 5.89
C GLU A 32 5.75 -9.85 4.65
N ASP A 33 6.94 -10.26 4.23
CA ASP A 33 7.60 -9.82 3.00
C ASP A 33 6.82 -10.23 1.75
N ALA A 34 6.35 -11.48 1.69
CA ALA A 34 5.46 -11.94 0.62
C ALA A 34 4.10 -11.22 0.67
N ALA A 35 3.56 -10.99 1.88
CA ALA A 35 2.33 -10.23 2.06
C ALA A 35 2.46 -8.80 1.53
N ALA A 36 3.59 -8.13 1.80
CA ALA A 36 3.83 -6.78 1.32
C ALA A 36 3.76 -6.68 -0.22
N LEU A 37 4.40 -7.61 -0.92
CA LEU A 37 4.38 -7.64 -2.38
C LEU A 37 2.98 -7.89 -2.93
N LEU A 38 2.23 -8.80 -2.31
CA LEU A 38 0.90 -9.19 -2.78
C LEU A 38 -0.15 -8.13 -2.46
N LEU A 39 -0.13 -7.54 -1.26
CA LEU A 39 -1.10 -6.53 -0.83
C LEU A 39 -0.98 -5.19 -1.56
N ILE A 40 0.17 -4.88 -2.16
CA ILE A 40 0.29 -3.73 -3.08
C ILE A 40 -0.59 -3.91 -4.32
N GLN A 41 -0.84 -5.16 -4.74
CA GLN A 41 -1.76 -5.49 -5.82
C GLN A 41 -3.20 -5.50 -5.30
N THR A 42 -3.71 -4.33 -4.90
CA THR A 42 -5.00 -4.14 -4.21
C THR A 42 -6.21 -4.72 -4.95
N GLU A 43 -6.10 -4.97 -6.26
CA GLU A 43 -7.14 -5.59 -7.07
C GLU A 43 -7.13 -7.13 -7.02
N ASN A 44 -6.00 -7.73 -6.59
CA ASN A 44 -5.80 -9.18 -6.57
C ASN A 44 -5.78 -9.75 -5.15
N TRP A 45 -5.39 -8.93 -4.16
CA TRP A 45 -5.22 -9.36 -2.78
C TRP A 45 -5.75 -8.33 -1.78
N ARG A 46 -6.28 -8.84 -0.67
CA ARG A 46 -6.69 -8.02 0.47
C ARG A 46 -6.44 -8.72 1.80
N LEU A 47 -6.56 -7.97 2.88
CA LEU A 47 -6.75 -8.57 4.20
C LEU A 47 -8.15 -9.21 4.29
N PRO A 48 -8.31 -10.34 5.00
CA PRO A 48 -9.62 -10.88 5.32
C PRO A 48 -10.46 -9.91 6.15
N ASP A 49 -11.79 -9.98 6.05
CA ASP A 49 -12.72 -9.05 6.73
C ASP A 49 -12.56 -8.98 8.27
N LYS A 50 -11.97 -10.01 8.89
CA LYS A 50 -11.70 -10.09 10.34
C LYS A 50 -10.21 -10.11 10.65
N ALA A 51 -9.42 -9.36 9.89
CA ALA A 51 -7.98 -9.27 10.11
C ALA A 51 -7.67 -8.65 11.49
N PRO A 52 -6.60 -9.10 12.17
CA PRO A 52 -6.11 -8.45 13.38
C PRO A 52 -5.73 -6.98 13.13
N LYS A 53 -5.90 -6.13 14.13
CA LYS A 53 -5.58 -4.70 14.03
C LYS A 53 -4.13 -4.43 13.57
N LYS A 54 -3.19 -5.24 14.05
CA LYS A 54 -1.77 -5.17 13.62
C LYS A 54 -1.57 -5.35 12.12
N ASP A 55 -2.42 -6.15 11.45
CA ASP A 55 -2.30 -6.44 10.03
C ASP A 55 -2.89 -5.27 9.21
N GLU A 56 -3.96 -4.63 9.72
CA GLU A 56 -4.50 -3.39 9.14
C GLU A 56 -3.49 -2.24 9.22
N ASP A 57 -2.83 -2.09 10.37
CA ASP A 57 -1.83 -1.04 10.60
C ASP A 57 -0.61 -1.27 9.71
N PHE A 58 -0.20 -2.54 9.54
CA PHE A 58 0.82 -2.95 8.57
C PHE A 58 0.43 -2.55 7.13
N LEU A 59 -0.78 -2.90 6.68
CA LEU A 59 -1.24 -2.55 5.33
C LEU A 59 -1.29 -1.04 5.12
N SER A 60 -1.79 -0.29 6.09
CA SER A 60 -1.89 1.17 6.02
C SER A 60 -0.51 1.80 5.86
N LYS A 61 0.47 1.34 6.64
CA LYS A 61 1.85 1.80 6.54
C LYS A 61 2.48 1.41 5.20
N LEU A 62 2.31 0.16 4.77
CA LEU A 62 2.82 -0.36 3.50
C LEU A 62 2.34 0.48 2.32
N LEU A 63 1.04 0.78 2.24
CA LEU A 63 0.45 1.58 1.17
C LEU A 63 0.96 3.03 1.21
N ALA A 64 1.10 3.61 2.40
CA ALA A 64 1.66 4.96 2.54
C ALA A 64 3.12 5.04 2.09
N ASP A 65 3.94 4.06 2.48
CA ASP A 65 5.36 3.99 2.11
C ASP A 65 5.53 3.69 0.60
N HIS A 66 4.70 2.82 0.03
CA HIS A 66 4.70 2.53 -1.40
C HIS A 66 4.28 3.76 -2.21
N HIS A 67 3.19 4.44 -1.82
CA HIS A 67 2.74 5.66 -2.48
C HIS A 67 3.80 6.76 -2.41
N ARG A 68 4.44 6.97 -1.25
CA ARG A 68 5.56 7.91 -1.12
C ARG A 68 6.70 7.56 -2.08
N SER A 69 7.04 6.27 -2.19
CA SER A 69 8.09 5.81 -3.10
C SER A 69 7.73 6.07 -4.57
N LEU A 70 6.47 5.84 -4.96
CA LEU A 70 5.97 6.15 -6.30
C LEU A 70 6.02 7.66 -6.60
N LEU A 71 5.63 8.51 -5.66
CA LEU A 71 5.69 9.97 -5.83
C LEU A 71 7.12 10.48 -6.03
N ILE A 72 8.05 10.00 -5.19
CA ILE A 72 9.49 10.33 -5.30
C ILE A 72 10.03 9.84 -6.64
N GLY A 73 9.76 8.58 -7.00
CA GLY A 73 10.23 7.98 -8.26
C GLY A 73 9.64 8.64 -9.51
N SER A 74 8.44 9.23 -9.40
CA SER A 74 7.77 9.95 -10.49
C SER A 74 8.19 11.42 -10.59
N GLY A 75 9.04 11.92 -9.69
CA GLY A 75 9.40 13.34 -9.63
C GLY A 75 8.27 14.26 -9.18
N LEU A 76 7.16 13.71 -8.68
CA LEU A 76 5.99 14.43 -8.17
C LEU A 76 6.12 14.74 -6.67
N SER A 77 7.36 14.82 -6.16
CA SER A 77 7.58 15.26 -4.78
C SER A 77 6.84 16.57 -4.56
N PRO A 78 6.01 16.70 -3.51
CA PRO A 78 5.39 17.97 -3.20
C PRO A 78 6.52 18.97 -2.99
N GLU A 79 6.62 19.96 -3.89
CA GLU A 79 7.48 21.11 -3.64
C GLU A 79 7.09 21.65 -2.26
N PRO A 80 8.07 21.89 -1.36
CA PRO A 80 7.77 22.61 -0.14
C PRO A 80 7.18 23.96 -0.56
N GLN A 81 5.87 24.14 -0.36
CA GLN A 81 5.24 25.43 -0.59
C GLN A 81 6.03 26.45 0.25
N PRO A 82 6.56 27.53 -0.35
CA PRO A 82 7.15 28.60 0.43
C PRO A 82 6.11 29.03 1.46
N ALA A 83 6.47 29.00 2.74
CA ALA A 83 5.63 29.59 3.76
C ALA A 83 5.37 31.03 3.31
N ALA A 84 4.10 31.41 3.17
CA ALA A 84 3.75 32.79 2.89
C ALA A 84 4.37 33.63 4.01
N ASP A 85 5.35 34.47 3.65
CA ASP A 85 6.00 35.38 4.59
C ASP A 85 4.93 36.19 5.32
N PRO A 86 4.81 36.10 6.66
CA PRO A 86 3.96 37.00 7.42
C PRO A 86 4.77 38.28 7.66
N THR A 87 5.10 39.01 6.61
CA THR A 87 5.75 40.33 6.75
C THR A 87 5.07 41.33 5.83
N GLY A 88 3.83 41.63 6.18
CA GLY A 88 3.25 42.95 5.92
C GLY A 88 3.43 43.81 7.16
N GLU A 89 4.67 44.04 7.59
CA GLU A 89 4.98 45.21 8.43
C GLU A 89 4.86 46.43 7.51
N GLY A 90 3.96 47.34 7.87
CA GLY A 90 3.73 48.57 7.11
C GLY A 90 4.92 49.51 7.17
N ASP A 91 4.96 50.47 6.25
CA ASP A 91 5.32 51.84 6.61
C ASP A 91 4.76 52.83 5.58
N GLN A 92 4.54 54.03 6.08
CA GLN A 92 3.91 55.19 5.47
C GLN A 92 4.75 55.81 4.34
N ALA A 93 4.08 56.39 3.35
CA ALA A 93 4.45 57.69 2.74
C ALA A 93 3.27 58.27 1.96
#